data_AF-A0A0B2K1P0-F1
#
_entry.id   AF-A0A0B2K1P0-F1
#
_cell.length_a   1.000
_cell.length_b   1.000
_cell.length_c   1.000
_cell.angle_alpha   90.00
_cell.angle_beta   90.00
_cell.angle_gamma   90.00
#
_symmetry.space_group_name_H-M   'P 1'
#
loop_
_entity.id
_entity.type
_entity.pdbx_description
1 polymer ?
#
loop_
_entity_poly.entity_id
_entity_poly.type
_entity_poly.pdbx_seq_one_letter_code
_entity_poly.pdbx_strand_id
1 'polypeptide(L)'
;MENEVAARNKKIKHAIMIIVLTLLFIAFVFPFIMVIMNVFKVKADITANPLALIGKHGFTLENFPNAIKKMNFFKVFGNSLFVTILSTIGTIILSSMTAYLIVRNNWKANKILFVLMIASMVIPFQVLMVP
;
A
#
# COMPACT_ATOMS: atom_id res chain seq x y z
N MET A 1 43.79 -16.78 -10.14
CA MET A 1 42.78 -17.14 -11.16
C MET A 1 41.38 -17.35 -10.57
N GLU A 2 41.21 -18.06 -9.44
CA GLU A 2 39.89 -18.28 -8.84
C GLU A 2 39.18 -16.99 -8.34
N ASN A 3 39.93 -16.04 -7.78
CA ASN A 3 39.38 -14.78 -7.27
C ASN A 3 38.80 -13.86 -8.37
N GLU A 4 39.32 -13.92 -9.60
CA GLU A 4 38.85 -13.09 -10.71
C GLU A 4 37.52 -13.62 -11.30
N VAL A 5 37.34 -14.94 -11.29
CA VAL A 5 36.09 -15.59 -11.74
C VAL A 5 34.95 -15.33 -10.75
N ALA A 6 35.24 -15.38 -9.43
CA ALA A 6 34.26 -15.04 -8.39
C ALA A 6 33.83 -13.57 -8.46
N ALA A 7 34.77 -12.65 -8.71
CA ALA A 7 34.47 -11.22 -8.88
C ALA A 7 33.63 -10.94 -10.14
N ARG A 8 33.89 -11.63 -11.26
CA ARG A 8 33.11 -11.50 -12.50
C ARG A 8 31.67 -12.00 -12.31
N ASN A 9 31.48 -13.16 -11.68
CA ASN A 9 30.15 -13.72 -11.39
C ASN A 9 29.34 -12.83 -10.43
N LYS A 10 29.99 -12.17 -9.47
CA LYS A 10 29.34 -11.19 -8.59
C LYS A 10 28.86 -9.96 -9.37
N LYS A 11 29.66 -9.43 -10.31
CA LYS A 11 29.28 -8.31 -11.17
C LYS A 11 28.13 -8.66 -12.12
N ILE A 12 28.15 -9.86 -12.72
CA ILE A 12 27.08 -10.34 -13.61
C ILE A 12 25.77 -10.56 -12.83
N LYS A 13 25.83 -11.19 -11.64
CA LYS A 13 24.65 -11.31 -10.77
C LYS A 13 24.08 -9.95 -10.37
N HIS A 14 24.94 -8.98 -10.08
CA HIS A 14 24.51 -7.62 -9.74
C HIS A 14 23.86 -6.91 -10.94
N ALA A 15 24.42 -7.03 -12.14
CA ALA A 15 23.84 -6.49 -13.36
C ALA A 15 22.47 -7.11 -13.69
N ILE A 16 22.35 -8.44 -13.57
CA ILE A 16 21.07 -9.14 -13.75
C ILE A 16 20.05 -8.68 -12.69
N MET A 17 20.46 -8.57 -11.42
CA MET A 17 19.61 -8.09 -10.35
C MET A 17 19.10 -6.66 -10.61
N ILE A 18 19.96 -5.76 -11.10
CA ILE A 18 19.57 -4.40 -11.46
C ILE A 18 18.56 -4.41 -12.61
N ILE A 19 18.81 -5.18 -13.67
CA ILE A 19 17.88 -5.27 -14.82
C ILE A 19 16.51 -5.80 -14.38
N VAL A 20 16.47 -6.84 -13.55
CA VAL A 20 15.23 -7.40 -13.01
C VAL A 20 14.50 -6.40 -12.12
N LEU A 21 15.22 -5.69 -11.23
CA LEU A 21 14.62 -4.65 -10.39
C LEU A 21 14.07 -3.49 -11.24
N THR A 22 14.78 -3.06 -12.28
CA THR A 22 14.32 -2.00 -13.19
C THR A 22 13.07 -2.43 -13.96
N LEU A 23 13.02 -3.66 -14.46
CA LEU A 23 11.82 -4.18 -15.14
C LEU A 23 10.62 -4.27 -14.19
N LEU A 24 10.83 -4.78 -12.96
CA LEU A 24 9.78 -4.81 -11.94
C LEU A 24 9.33 -3.39 -11.58
N PHE A 25 10.24 -2.45 -11.38
CA PHE A 25 9.91 -1.05 -11.11
C PHE A 25 9.03 -0.46 -12.21
N ILE A 26 9.37 -0.68 -13.49
CA ILE A 26 8.55 -0.21 -14.61
C ILE A 26 7.16 -0.85 -14.58
N ALA A 27 7.06 -2.17 -14.32
CA ALA A 27 5.79 -2.87 -14.22
C ALA A 27 4.90 -2.34 -13.08
N PHE A 28 5.49 -2.02 -11.92
CA PHE A 28 4.76 -1.45 -10.79
C PHE A 28 4.38 0.01 -10.99
N VAL A 29 5.20 0.81 -11.67
CA VAL A 29 4.93 2.23 -11.94
C VAL A 29 3.91 2.42 -13.07
N PHE A 30 3.83 1.48 -14.02
CA PHE A 30 2.88 1.51 -15.13
C PHE A 30 1.41 1.82 -14.72
N PRO A 31 0.80 1.13 -13.72
CA PRO A 31 -0.56 1.45 -13.29
C PRO A 31 -0.68 2.86 -12.68
N PHE A 32 0.36 3.37 -12.00
CA PHE A 32 0.36 4.74 -11.47
C PHE A 32 0.40 5.78 -12.59
N ILE A 33 1.21 5.55 -13.63
CA ILE A 33 1.23 6.41 -14.83
C ILE A 33 -0.15 6.40 -15.49
N MET A 34 -0.80 5.24 -15.59
CA MET A 34 -2.18 5.16 -16.11
C MET A 34 -3.16 5.93 -15.24
N VAL A 35 -3.07 5.87 -13.91
CA VAL A 35 -3.93 6.65 -13.00
C VAL A 35 -3.72 8.15 -13.21
N ILE A 36 -2.47 8.62 -13.27
CA ILE A 36 -2.16 10.04 -13.51
C ILE A 36 -2.74 10.49 -14.85
N MET A 37 -2.56 9.70 -15.92
CA MET A 37 -3.13 10.04 -17.24
C MET A 37 -4.67 10.00 -17.24
N ASN A 38 -5.29 9.09 -16.48
CA ASN A 38 -6.75 9.00 -16.38
C ASN A 38 -7.37 10.16 -15.60
N VAL A 39 -6.66 10.76 -14.64
CA VAL A 39 -7.15 11.95 -13.91
C VAL A 39 -7.38 13.15 -14.84
N PHE A 40 -6.64 13.24 -15.95
CA PHE A 40 -6.78 14.29 -16.97
C PHE A 40 -7.81 13.97 -18.08
N LYS A 41 -8.48 12.79 -18.05
CA LYS A 41 -9.42 12.34 -19.08
C LYS A 41 -10.89 12.43 -18.62
N VAL A 42 -11.81 12.72 -19.55
CA VAL A 42 -13.26 12.78 -19.29
C VAL A 42 -13.83 11.37 -19.03
N LYS A 43 -14.75 11.25 -18.06
CA LYS A 43 -15.31 9.95 -17.58
C LYS A 43 -15.88 9.03 -18.66
N ALA A 44 -16.35 9.59 -19.78
CA ALA A 44 -16.92 8.83 -20.89
C ALA A 44 -15.87 8.04 -21.71
N ASP A 45 -14.60 8.48 -21.73
CA ASP A 45 -13.51 7.80 -22.45
C ASP A 45 -12.85 6.69 -21.62
N ILE A 46 -13.05 6.67 -20.29
CA ILE A 46 -12.47 5.67 -19.38
C ILE A 46 -13.10 4.28 -19.59
N THR A 47 -14.40 4.22 -19.87
CA THR A 47 -15.14 2.97 -20.11
C THR A 47 -15.05 2.46 -21.55
N ALA A 48 -14.69 3.32 -22.51
CA ALA A 48 -14.68 2.97 -23.93
C ALA A 48 -13.30 2.51 -24.44
N ASN A 49 -12.18 3.09 -23.98
CA ASN A 49 -10.82 2.71 -24.42
C ASN A 49 -9.77 2.96 -23.32
N PRO A 50 -9.58 2.02 -22.37
CA PRO A 50 -8.66 2.19 -21.24
C PRO A 50 -7.16 2.24 -21.63
N LEU A 51 -6.80 1.87 -22.86
CA LEU A 51 -5.42 1.81 -23.38
C LEU A 51 -5.01 2.98 -24.29
N ALA A 52 -5.92 3.91 -24.63
CA ALA A 52 -5.58 5.01 -25.51
C ALA A 52 -4.77 6.08 -24.77
N LEU A 53 -3.50 6.29 -25.16
CA LEU A 53 -2.59 7.26 -24.55
C LEU A 53 -3.14 8.72 -24.59
N ILE A 54 -3.94 9.06 -25.61
CA ILE A 54 -4.53 10.40 -25.81
C ILE A 54 -5.97 10.19 -26.34
N GLY A 55 -6.98 10.54 -25.54
CA GLY A 55 -8.37 10.57 -25.98
C GLY A 55 -8.67 11.80 -26.83
N LYS A 56 -9.47 11.65 -27.90
CA LYS A 56 -9.79 12.68 -28.91
C LYS A 56 -10.57 13.90 -28.38
N HIS A 57 -10.99 13.94 -27.11
CA HIS A 57 -11.92 14.97 -26.59
C HIS A 57 -11.32 16.00 -25.63
N GLY A 58 -9.98 16.10 -25.55
CA GLY A 58 -9.31 17.23 -24.90
C GLY A 58 -8.99 17.04 -23.42
N PHE A 59 -8.14 17.93 -22.92
CA PHE A 59 -7.56 17.93 -21.59
C PHE A 59 -8.55 18.54 -20.59
N THR A 60 -9.14 17.75 -19.70
CA THR A 60 -10.14 18.26 -18.74
C THR A 60 -9.55 18.34 -17.34
N LEU A 61 -9.23 19.56 -16.92
CA LEU A 61 -8.87 19.91 -15.54
C LEU A 61 -10.08 19.99 -14.60
N GLU A 62 -11.31 19.89 -15.13
CA GLU A 62 -12.55 20.02 -14.36
C GLU A 62 -12.85 18.80 -13.46
N ASN A 63 -12.20 17.65 -13.69
CA ASN A 63 -12.34 16.49 -12.81
C ASN A 63 -11.81 16.75 -11.40
N PHE A 64 -10.77 17.58 -11.27
CA PHE A 64 -10.13 17.89 -9.99
C PHE A 64 -11.05 18.71 -9.06
N PRO A 65 -11.59 19.88 -9.46
CA PRO A 65 -12.51 20.64 -8.62
C PRO A 65 -13.86 19.93 -8.43
N ASN A 66 -14.36 19.18 -9.42
CA ASN A 66 -15.60 18.42 -9.28
C ASN A 66 -15.44 17.24 -8.31
N ALA A 67 -14.31 16.53 -8.31
CA ALA A 67 -14.05 15.45 -7.34
C ALA A 67 -13.89 16.00 -5.92
N ILE A 68 -13.15 17.11 -5.76
CA ILE A 68 -12.94 17.74 -4.45
C ILE A 68 -14.26 18.24 -3.84
N LYS A 69 -15.12 18.89 -4.63
CA LYS A 69 -16.46 19.34 -4.18
C LYS A 69 -17.41 18.18 -3.94
N LYS A 70 -17.48 17.21 -4.84
CA LYS A 70 -18.46 16.10 -4.75
C LYS A 70 -18.14 15.12 -3.62
N MET A 71 -16.86 14.98 -3.25
CA MET A 71 -16.43 14.05 -2.20
C MET A 71 -16.25 14.72 -0.82
N ASN A 72 -16.45 16.05 -0.70
CA ASN A 72 -16.06 16.80 0.50
C ASN A 72 -14.65 16.42 0.98
N PHE A 73 -13.68 16.46 0.07
CA PHE A 73 -12.35 15.86 0.26
C PHE A 73 -11.71 16.25 1.59
N PHE A 74 -11.75 17.53 1.96
CA PHE A 74 -11.18 18.02 3.23
C PHE A 74 -11.84 17.42 4.48
N LYS A 75 -13.15 17.18 4.45
CA LYS A 75 -13.87 16.57 5.57
C LYS A 75 -13.56 15.09 5.69
N VAL A 76 -13.56 14.36 4.56
CA VAL A 76 -13.23 12.92 4.53
C VAL A 76 -11.77 12.68 4.89
N PHE A 77 -10.86 13.52 4.38
CA PHE A 77 -9.45 13.49 4.71
C PHE A 77 -9.22 13.80 6.20
N GLY A 78 -9.85 14.85 6.74
CA GLY A 78 -9.76 15.20 8.16
C GLY A 78 -10.27 14.09 9.07
N ASN A 79 -11.42 13.47 8.75
CA ASN A 79 -11.95 12.33 9.48
C ASN A 79 -11.01 11.13 9.44
N SER A 80 -10.47 10.80 8.26
CA SER A 80 -9.55 9.67 8.10
C SER A 80 -8.24 9.90 8.88
N LEU A 81 -7.71 11.12 8.84
CA LEU A 81 -6.51 11.51 9.55
C LEU A 81 -6.73 11.47 11.07
N PHE A 82 -7.85 12.01 11.55
CA PHE A 82 -8.22 11.95 12.97
C PHE A 82 -8.36 10.51 13.48
N VAL A 83 -9.13 9.67 12.76
CA VAL A 83 -9.33 8.27 13.11
C VAL A 83 -8.01 7.50 13.08
N THR A 84 -7.17 7.71 12.06
CA THR A 84 -5.87 7.03 11.94
C THR A 84 -4.93 7.41 13.07
N ILE A 85 -4.81 8.71 13.40
CA ILE A 85 -3.93 9.17 14.49
C ILE A 85 -4.40 8.60 15.82
N LEU A 86 -5.69 8.74 16.14
CA LEU A 86 -6.25 8.26 17.40
C LEU A 86 -6.09 6.74 17.55
N SER A 87 -6.39 6.00 16.48
CA SER A 87 -6.24 4.54 16.46
C SER A 87 -4.79 4.11 16.58
N THR A 88 -3.86 4.80 15.92
CA THR A 88 -2.43 4.50 15.97
C THR A 88 -1.87 4.73 17.37
N ILE A 89 -2.18 5.88 17.99
CA ILE A 89 -1.72 6.19 19.35
C ILE A 89 -2.28 5.18 20.35
N GLY A 90 -3.59 4.90 20.28
CA GLY A 90 -4.23 3.90 21.15
C GLY A 90 -3.61 2.51 20.98
N THR A 91 -3.37 2.09 19.73
CA THR A 91 -2.74 0.79 19.43
C THR A 91 -1.31 0.74 19.96
N ILE A 92 -0.50 1.78 19.80
CA ILE A 92 0.89 1.81 20.30
C ILE A 92 0.92 1.69 21.84
N ILE A 93 0.09 2.45 22.55
CA ILE A 93 0.06 2.42 24.01
C ILE A 93 -0.35 1.03 24.51
N LEU A 94 -1.47 0.50 24.01
CA LEU A 94 -1.98 -0.80 24.44
C LEU A 94 -1.02 -1.93 24.06
N SER A 95 -0.54 -1.94 22.82
CA SER A 95 0.39 -2.98 22.34
C SER A 95 1.70 -3.00 23.13
N SER A 96 2.27 -1.83 23.46
CA SER A 96 3.49 -1.71 24.26
C SER A 96 3.30 -2.23 25.70
N MET A 97 2.20 -1.83 26.36
CA MET A 97 1.88 -2.31 27.72
C MET A 97 1.65 -3.83 27.75
N THR A 98 0.91 -4.37 26.79
CA THR A 98 0.65 -5.81 26.68
C THR A 98 1.93 -6.59 26.36
N ALA A 99 2.75 -6.10 25.43
CA ALA A 99 4.02 -6.74 25.09
C ALA A 99 4.98 -6.80 26.29
N TYR A 100 5.06 -5.73 27.08
CA TYR A 100 5.88 -5.70 28.29
C TYR A 100 5.47 -6.78 29.30
N LEU A 101 4.16 -6.93 29.54
CA LEU A 101 3.64 -7.94 30.48
C LEU A 101 3.87 -9.38 29.98
N ILE A 102 3.70 -9.63 28.68
CA ILE A 102 3.91 -10.95 28.08
C ILE A 102 5.39 -11.36 28.15
N VAL A 103 6.32 -10.43 27.88
CA VAL A 103 7.76 -10.72 27.86
C VAL A 103 8.36 -10.81 29.26
N ARG A 104 7.95 -9.95 30.20
CA ARG A 104 8.56 -9.90 31.54
C ARG A 104 8.07 -11.01 32.47
N ASN A 105 6.87 -11.54 32.24
CA ASN A 105 6.24 -12.50 33.15
C ASN A 105 6.08 -13.87 32.47
N ASN A 106 6.76 -14.90 32.99
CA ASN A 106 6.80 -16.25 32.40
C ASN A 106 5.60 -17.13 32.82
N TRP A 107 4.38 -16.58 32.81
CA TRP A 107 3.17 -17.34 33.16
C TRP A 107 2.64 -18.16 31.98
N LYS A 108 2.11 -19.36 32.25
CA LYS A 108 1.42 -20.19 31.25
C LYS A 108 0.25 -19.44 30.59
N ALA A 109 -0.43 -18.57 31.33
CA ALA A 109 -1.50 -17.70 30.83
C ALA A 109 -1.04 -16.75 29.72
N ASN A 110 0.18 -16.18 29.82
CA ASN A 110 0.72 -15.27 28.80
C ASN A 110 0.97 -15.98 27.47
N LYS A 111 1.39 -17.25 27.51
CA LYS A 111 1.58 -18.07 26.30
C LYS A 111 0.24 -18.37 25.60
N ILE A 112 -0.82 -18.62 26.38
CA ILE A 112 -2.17 -18.85 25.85
C ILE A 112 -2.72 -17.55 25.22
N LEU A 113 -2.61 -16.43 25.92
CA LEU A 113 -3.05 -15.12 25.42
C LEU A 113 -2.35 -14.74 24.11
N PHE A 114 -1.03 -14.97 24.01
CA PHE A 114 -0.27 -14.69 22.79
C PHE A 114 -0.75 -15.53 21.59
N VAL A 115 -0.98 -16.83 21.80
CA VAL A 115 -1.50 -17.72 20.73
C VAL A 115 -2.91 -17.30 20.31
N LEU A 116 -3.77 -16.91 21.26
CA LEU A 116 -5.13 -16.45 20.98
C LEU A 116 -5.14 -15.13 20.18
N MET A 117 -4.22 -14.20 20.47
CA MET A 117 -4.06 -12.97 19.69
C MET A 117 -3.66 -13.26 18.23
N ILE A 118 -2.71 -14.18 18.01
CA ILE A 118 -2.32 -14.59 16.66
C ILE A 118 -3.50 -15.25 15.94
N ALA A 119 -4.24 -16.15 16.61
CA ALA A 119 -5.41 -16.79 16.04
C ALA A 119 -6.47 -15.78 15.57
N SER A 120 -6.66 -14.68 16.31
CA SER A 120 -7.55 -13.59 15.93
C SER A 120 -7.09 -12.84 14.66
N MET A 121 -5.77 -12.61 14.51
CA MET A 121 -5.22 -11.93 13.32
C MET A 121 -5.34 -12.73 12.02
N VAL A 122 -5.47 -14.06 12.11
CA VAL A 122 -5.66 -14.94 10.93
C VAL A 122 -7.04 -14.72 10.29
N ILE A 123 -8.04 -14.25 11.06
CA ILE A 123 -9.36 -13.96 10.53
C ILE A 123 -9.26 -12.68 9.68
N PRO A 124 -9.47 -12.76 8.36
CA PRO A 124 -9.31 -11.61 7.49
C PRO A 124 -10.40 -10.59 7.78
N PHE A 125 -9.99 -9.34 8.01
CA PHE A 125 -10.90 -8.21 8.25
C PHE A 125 -11.97 -8.05 7.15
N GLN A 126 -11.66 -8.51 5.94
CA GLN A 126 -12.57 -8.50 4.80
C GLN A 126 -13.87 -9.28 5.04
N VAL A 127 -13.83 -10.34 5.86
CA VAL A 127 -15.03 -11.14 6.21
C VAL A 127 -15.93 -10.40 7.21
N LEU A 128 -15.38 -9.42 7.96
CA LEU A 128 -16.14 -8.61 8.92
C LEU A 128 -16.78 -7.37 8.28
N MET A 129 -16.30 -6.93 7.11
CA MET A 129 -16.82 -5.77 6.39
C MET A 129 -17.96 -6.09 5.42
N VAL A 130 -18.11 -7.35 5.00
CA VAL A 130 -19.25 -7.79 4.19
C VAL A 130 -20.35 -8.19 5.17
N PRO A 131 -21.52 -7.52 5.18
CA PRO A 131 -22.62 -7.82 6.10
C PRO A 131 -23.22 -9.22 5.87
#